data_AF-A0A6H9L6M1-F1
#
_entry.id   AF-A0A6H9L6M1-F1
#
_cell.length_a   1.000
_cell.length_b   1.000
_cell.length_c   1.000
_cell.angle_alpha   90.00
_cell.angle_beta   90.00
_cell.angle_gamma   90.00
#
_symmetry.space_group_name_H-M   'P 1'
#
loop_
_entity.id
_entity.type
_entity.pdbx_description
1 polymer ?
#
loop_
_entity_poly.entity_id
_entity_poly.type
_entity_poly.pdbx_seq_one_letter_code
_entity_poly.pdbx_strand_id
1 'polypeptide(L)'
;MIEKLLLVFGATILGVLGLIHLLFTFFTNKFDAVDQSVSTAMKKTSPVLTKETTMWDAWIGFNASHSFGVLFFAGFYVPLAFNHIEIIQTNWWFSFLPMAFGFCYLVLAKKYWFRIPYIGILISTCCFAIAVILINT
;
A
#
# COMPACT_ATOMS: atom_id res chain seq x y z
N MET A 1 14.83 -8.02 19.00
CA MET A 1 13.43 -8.52 19.12
C MET A 1 12.38 -7.44 18.85
N ILE A 2 12.59 -6.19 19.28
CA ILE A 2 11.61 -5.10 19.10
C ILE A 2 11.53 -4.68 17.62
N GLU A 3 12.66 -4.58 16.93
CA GLU A 3 12.77 -4.27 15.51
C GLU A 3 11.98 -5.27 14.64
N LYS A 4 12.02 -6.55 14.98
CA LYS A 4 11.19 -7.60 14.36
C LYS A 4 9.70 -7.33 14.56
N LEU A 5 9.27 -7.03 15.77
CA LEU A 5 7.86 -6.74 16.07
C LEU A 5 7.38 -5.49 15.32
N LEU A 6 8.19 -4.44 15.27
CA LEU A 6 7.88 -3.21 14.55
C LEU A 6 7.74 -3.45 13.03
N LEU A 7 8.66 -4.19 12.42
CA LEU A 7 8.60 -4.54 10.99
C LEU A 7 7.35 -5.37 10.68
N VAL A 8 7.09 -6.42 11.45
CA VAL A 8 5.91 -7.27 11.28
C VAL A 8 4.63 -6.47 11.45
N PHE A 9 4.52 -5.69 12.53
CA PHE A 9 3.32 -4.94 12.83
C PHE A 9 3.02 -3.88 11.77
N GLY A 10 4.02 -3.07 11.38
CA GLY A 10 3.88 -2.08 10.32
C GLY A 10 3.52 -2.71 8.96
N ALA A 11 4.19 -3.81 8.58
CA ALA A 11 3.90 -4.51 7.34
C ALA A 11 2.50 -5.14 7.34
N THR A 12 2.04 -5.64 8.49
CA THR A 12 0.70 -6.21 8.64
C THR A 12 -0.39 -5.15 8.51
N ILE A 13 -0.21 -3.95 9.10
CA ILE A 13 -1.16 -2.84 8.90
C ILE A 13 -1.31 -2.52 7.41
N LEU A 14 -0.19 -2.38 6.71
CA LEU A 14 -0.19 -2.15 5.26
C LEU A 14 -0.90 -3.29 4.51
N GLY A 15 -0.59 -4.55 4.83
CA GLY A 15 -1.25 -5.71 4.24
C GLY A 15 -2.77 -5.72 4.45
N VAL A 16 -3.25 -5.42 5.66
CA VAL A 16 -4.69 -5.33 5.97
C VAL A 16 -5.36 -4.21 5.19
N LEU A 17 -4.74 -3.02 5.12
CA LEU A 17 -5.24 -1.91 4.32
C LEU A 17 -5.31 -2.28 2.83
N GLY A 18 -4.26 -2.90 2.30
CA GLY A 18 -4.21 -3.38 0.91
C GLY A 18 -5.29 -4.41 0.61
N LEU A 19 -5.54 -5.35 1.53
CA LEU A 19 -6.60 -6.36 1.39
C LEU A 19 -7.99 -5.73 1.40
N ILE A 20 -8.28 -4.86 2.37
CA ILE A 20 -9.56 -4.15 2.44
C ILE A 20 -9.79 -3.32 1.18
N HIS A 21 -8.78 -2.59 0.71
CA HIS A 21 -8.85 -1.81 -0.52
C HIS A 21 -9.11 -2.69 -1.76
N LEU A 22 -8.51 -3.88 -1.81
CA LEU A 22 -8.72 -4.85 -2.89
C LEU A 22 -10.15 -5.38 -2.88
N LEU A 23 -10.66 -5.71 -1.68
CA LEU A 23 -12.04 -6.15 -1.51
C LEU A 23 -13.03 -5.06 -1.91
N PHE A 24 -12.76 -3.82 -1.53
CA PHE A 24 -13.57 -2.68 -1.93
C PHE A 24 -13.57 -2.47 -3.44
N THR A 25 -12.43 -2.70 -4.11
CA THR A 25 -12.27 -2.58 -5.57
C THR A 25 -13.12 -3.56 -6.35
N PHE A 26 -13.19 -4.82 -5.92
CA PHE A 26 -13.86 -5.87 -6.71
C PHE A 26 -15.26 -6.26 -6.22
N PHE A 27 -15.54 -6.10 -4.93
CA PHE A 27 -16.74 -6.69 -4.31
C PHE A 27 -17.69 -5.65 -3.69
N THR A 28 -17.42 -4.37 -3.87
CA THR A 28 -18.28 -3.29 -3.35
C THR A 28 -18.37 -2.14 -4.34
N ASN A 29 -19.25 -1.18 -4.06
CA ASN A 29 -19.36 0.09 -4.80
C ASN A 29 -18.63 1.26 -4.12
N LYS A 30 -17.70 1.00 -3.18
CA LYS A 30 -17.03 2.05 -2.40
C LYS A 30 -16.15 2.98 -3.25
N PHE A 31 -15.74 2.56 -4.45
CA PHE A 31 -14.98 3.37 -5.40
C PHE A 31 -15.81 3.84 -6.60
N ASP A 32 -17.13 3.65 -6.57
CA ASP A 32 -18.02 4.27 -7.53
C ASP A 32 -18.12 5.77 -7.27
N ALA A 33 -18.32 6.56 -8.32
CA ALA A 33 -18.69 7.96 -8.16
C ALA A 33 -20.10 8.04 -7.55
N VAL A 34 -20.29 8.98 -6.61
CA VAL A 34 -21.61 9.25 -6.02
C VAL A 34 -22.63 9.66 -7.09
N ASP A 35 -22.20 10.46 -8.07
CA ASP A 35 -22.99 10.74 -9.27
C ASP A 35 -22.82 9.61 -10.29
N GLN A 36 -23.91 8.86 -10.50
CA GLN A 36 -23.94 7.72 -11.41
C GLN A 36 -23.66 8.10 -12.87
N SER A 37 -23.91 9.36 -13.26
CA SER A 37 -23.61 9.86 -14.60
C SER A 37 -22.11 9.81 -14.90
N VAL A 38 -21.26 10.03 -13.87
CA VAL A 38 -19.79 9.98 -13.98
C VAL A 38 -19.33 8.55 -14.22
N SER A 39 -19.78 7.59 -13.40
CA SER A 39 -19.46 6.16 -13.60
C SER A 39 -19.94 5.67 -14.97
N THR A 40 -21.08 6.18 -15.45
CA THR A 40 -21.61 5.85 -16.79
C THR A 40 -20.74 6.44 -17.90
N ALA A 41 -20.27 7.69 -17.76
CA ALA A 41 -19.37 8.33 -18.71
C ALA A 41 -18.00 7.63 -18.76
N MET A 42 -17.45 7.26 -17.60
CA MET A 42 -16.17 6.54 -17.50
C MET A 42 -16.19 5.20 -18.23
N LYS A 43 -17.33 4.50 -18.24
CA LYS A 43 -17.52 3.23 -18.98
C LYS A 43 -17.64 3.43 -20.50
N LYS A 44 -17.90 4.65 -20.97
CA LYS A 44 -18.13 4.99 -22.39
C LYS A 44 -16.96 5.74 -23.04
N THR A 45 -15.93 6.06 -22.28
CA THR A 45 -14.76 6.79 -22.76
C THR A 45 -13.48 6.08 -22.36
N SER A 46 -12.36 6.44 -22.98
CA SER A 46 -11.05 5.88 -22.73
C SER A 46 -10.07 6.96 -22.24
N PRO A 47 -8.95 6.58 -21.60
CA PRO A 47 -7.84 7.50 -21.44
C PRO A 47 -7.38 8.05 -22.80
N VAL A 48 -6.78 9.23 -22.82
CA VAL A 48 -6.17 9.78 -24.05
C VAL A 48 -5.06 8.87 -24.58
N LEU A 49 -4.37 8.17 -23.69
CA LEU A 49 -3.24 7.29 -24.00
C LEU A 49 -3.61 6.14 -24.96
N THR A 50 -4.80 5.56 -24.83
CA THR A 50 -5.22 4.38 -25.62
C THR A 50 -6.73 4.22 -25.63
N LYS A 51 -7.27 3.54 -26.66
CA LYS A 51 -8.68 3.14 -26.77
C LYS A 51 -8.94 1.67 -26.38
N GLU A 52 -7.90 0.94 -25.98
CA GLU A 52 -7.97 -0.48 -25.63
C GLU A 52 -8.61 -0.75 -24.25
N THR A 53 -8.84 0.29 -23.46
CA THR A 53 -9.46 0.21 -22.14
C THR A 53 -10.39 1.39 -21.92
N THR A 54 -11.39 1.22 -21.05
CA THR A 54 -12.25 2.34 -20.63
C THR A 54 -11.62 3.09 -19.45
N MET A 55 -12.05 4.34 -19.21
CA MET A 55 -11.65 5.04 -17.98
C MET A 55 -12.09 4.28 -16.73
N TRP A 56 -13.18 3.52 -16.81
CA TRP A 56 -13.66 2.67 -15.72
C TRP A 56 -12.75 1.47 -15.48
N ASP A 57 -12.38 0.73 -16.53
CA ASP A 57 -11.51 -0.44 -16.40
C ASP A 57 -10.11 -0.03 -15.93
N ALA A 58 -9.60 1.12 -16.41
CA ALA A 58 -8.36 1.71 -15.90
C ALA A 58 -8.47 2.08 -14.41
N TRP A 59 -9.60 2.65 -13.96
CA TRP A 59 -9.83 2.96 -12.56
C TRP A 59 -9.81 1.71 -11.67
N ILE A 60 -10.48 0.62 -12.09
CA ILE A 60 -10.44 -0.66 -11.38
C ILE A 60 -9.02 -1.24 -11.38
N GLY A 61 -8.36 -1.27 -12.54
CA GLY A 61 -7.00 -1.80 -12.69
C GLY A 61 -5.95 -1.05 -11.87
N PHE A 62 -6.04 0.28 -11.79
CA PHE A 62 -5.13 1.09 -10.97
C PHE A 62 -5.36 0.88 -9.48
N ASN A 63 -6.61 0.79 -9.03
CA ASN A 63 -6.91 0.47 -7.62
C ASN A 63 -6.47 -0.95 -7.25
N ALA A 64 -6.68 -1.93 -8.12
CA ALA A 64 -6.24 -3.30 -7.90
C ALA A 64 -4.70 -3.41 -7.86
N SER A 65 -4.00 -2.80 -8.83
CA SER A 65 -2.53 -2.81 -8.87
C SER A 65 -1.91 -2.09 -7.67
N HIS A 66 -2.53 -1.00 -7.22
CA HIS A 66 -2.17 -0.34 -5.97
C HIS A 66 -2.25 -1.28 -4.77
N SER A 67 -3.38 -1.98 -4.60
CA SER A 67 -3.55 -2.99 -3.56
C SER A 67 -2.52 -4.10 -3.64
N PHE A 68 -2.25 -4.64 -4.83
CA PHE A 68 -1.26 -5.70 -5.02
C PHE A 68 0.15 -5.24 -4.62
N GLY A 69 0.53 -3.99 -4.92
CA GLY A 69 1.81 -3.43 -4.50
C GLY A 69 2.01 -3.49 -2.98
N VAL A 70 0.98 -3.11 -2.22
CA VAL A 70 1.04 -3.12 -0.75
C VAL A 70 0.95 -4.56 -0.19
N LEU A 71 0.12 -5.40 -0.80
CA LEU A 71 -0.04 -6.80 -0.39
C LEU A 71 1.24 -7.62 -0.61
N PHE A 72 1.90 -7.46 -1.76
CA PHE A 72 3.19 -8.12 -2.01
C PHE A 72 4.30 -7.57 -1.12
N PHE A 73 4.31 -6.27 -0.84
CA PHE A 73 5.23 -5.71 0.14
C PHE A 73 5.05 -6.38 1.51
N ALA A 74 3.82 -6.48 2.02
CA ALA A 74 3.53 -7.14 3.29
C ALA A 74 3.85 -8.65 3.23
N GLY A 75 3.46 -9.32 2.13
CA GLY A 75 3.71 -10.73 1.88
C GLY A 75 5.19 -11.09 1.76
N PHE A 76 6.06 -10.12 1.46
CA PHE A 76 7.51 -10.31 1.50
C PHE A 76 8.06 -10.01 2.89
N TYR A 77 7.75 -8.85 3.46
CA TYR A 77 8.39 -8.38 4.70
C TYR A 77 7.91 -9.09 5.97
N VAL A 78 6.65 -9.51 6.04
CA VAL A 78 6.14 -10.26 7.21
C VAL A 78 6.87 -11.60 7.37
N PRO A 79 6.87 -12.53 6.39
CA PRO A 79 7.59 -13.79 6.55
C PRO A 79 9.11 -13.60 6.60
N LEU A 80 9.68 -12.61 5.90
CA LEU A 80 11.11 -12.30 5.99
C LEU A 80 11.50 -11.89 7.42
N ALA A 81 10.77 -10.94 8.03
CA ALA A 81 11.04 -10.53 9.41
C ALA A 81 10.74 -11.65 10.43
N PHE A 82 9.75 -12.51 10.16
CA PHE A 82 9.43 -13.63 11.05
C PHE A 82 10.48 -14.74 11.03
N ASN A 83 10.90 -15.17 9.84
CA ASN A 83 11.71 -16.38 9.69
C ASN A 83 13.19 -16.08 9.45
N HIS A 84 13.52 -14.89 8.92
CA HIS A 84 14.86 -14.56 8.41
C HIS A 84 15.25 -13.10 8.71
N ILE A 85 15.03 -12.66 9.95
CA ILE A 85 15.32 -11.28 10.38
C ILE A 85 16.80 -10.91 10.21
N GLU A 86 17.70 -11.90 10.27
CA GLU A 86 19.13 -11.75 10.05
C GLU A 86 19.47 -11.17 8.67
N ILE A 87 18.66 -11.47 7.64
CA ILE A 87 18.83 -10.90 6.29
C ILE A 87 18.55 -9.38 6.32
N ILE A 88 17.55 -8.96 7.09
CA ILE A 88 17.20 -7.54 7.25
C ILE A 88 18.27 -6.82 8.08
N GLN A 89 18.80 -7.49 9.12
CA GLN A 89 19.78 -6.89 10.03
C GLN A 89 21.17 -6.72 9.39
N THR A 90 21.57 -7.66 8.54
CA THR A 90 22.91 -7.65 7.92
C THR A 90 22.97 -6.84 6.62
N ASN A 91 21.83 -6.38 6.10
CA ASN A 91 21.77 -5.70 4.82
C ASN A 91 20.98 -4.37 4.92
N TRP A 92 21.70 -3.28 4.74
CA TRP A 92 21.16 -1.91 4.83
C TRP A 92 19.94 -1.70 3.92
N TRP A 93 19.94 -2.28 2.71
CA TRP A 93 18.84 -2.14 1.75
C TRP A 93 17.54 -2.72 2.30
N PHE A 94 17.60 -3.94 2.85
CA PHE A 94 16.42 -4.60 3.40
C PHE A 94 15.91 -3.90 4.66
N SER A 95 16.78 -3.28 5.46
CA SER A 95 16.37 -2.51 6.64
C SER A 95 15.74 -1.15 6.29
N PHE A 96 16.24 -0.46 5.25
CA PHE A 96 15.82 0.90 4.88
C PHE A 96 14.58 0.93 3.99
N LEU A 97 14.44 -0.04 3.08
CA LEU A 97 13.38 -0.07 2.08
C LEU A 97 11.95 0.02 2.66
N PRO A 98 11.60 -0.58 3.81
CA PRO A 98 10.28 -0.42 4.41
C PRO A 98 9.95 1.03 4.76
N MET A 99 10.92 1.75 5.31
CA MET A 99 10.75 3.17 5.66
C MET A 99 10.55 4.01 4.40
N ALA A 100 11.36 3.79 3.37
CA ALA A 100 11.24 4.50 2.10
C ALA A 100 9.87 4.22 1.44
N PHE A 101 9.44 2.96 1.40
CA PHE A 101 8.13 2.56 0.89
C PHE A 101 7.00 3.25 1.65
N GLY A 102 7.04 3.18 2.99
CA GLY A 102 6.06 3.85 3.85
C GLY A 102 5.98 5.35 3.61
N PHE A 103 7.13 6.03 3.48
CA PHE A 103 7.19 7.47 3.21
C PHE A 103 6.59 7.84 1.86
N CYS A 104 6.89 7.10 0.79
CA CYS A 104 6.29 7.32 -0.53
C CYS A 104 4.75 7.21 -0.46
N TYR A 105 4.24 6.18 0.21
CA TYR A 105 2.80 6.00 0.42
C TYR A 105 2.19 7.10 1.29
N LEU A 106 2.91 7.57 2.30
CA LEU A 106 2.46 8.64 3.19
C LEU A 106 2.28 9.96 2.43
N VAL A 107 3.20 10.28 1.52
CA VAL A 107 3.09 11.45 0.63
C VAL A 107 1.86 11.36 -0.26
N LEU A 108 1.62 10.20 -0.87
CA LEU A 108 0.42 9.96 -1.69
C LEU A 108 -0.85 10.06 -0.85
N ALA A 109 -0.88 9.43 0.32
CA ALA A 109 -2.01 9.44 1.23
C ALA A 109 -2.38 10.85 1.70
N LYS A 110 -1.37 11.66 2.02
CA LYS A 110 -1.56 13.06 2.45
C LYS A 110 -2.14 13.93 1.33
N LYS A 111 -1.72 13.69 0.08
CA LYS A 111 -2.07 14.56 -1.05
C LYS A 111 -3.36 14.16 -1.76
N TYR A 112 -3.62 12.86 -1.89
CA TYR A 112 -4.66 12.35 -2.79
C TYR A 112 -5.71 11.47 -2.11
N TRP A 113 -5.48 11.00 -0.88
CA TRP A 113 -6.40 10.06 -0.21
C TRP A 113 -7.06 10.70 1.01
N PHE A 114 -7.73 9.87 1.80
CA PHE A 114 -8.50 10.28 2.98
C PHE A 114 -7.81 9.83 4.29
N ARG A 115 -8.36 10.29 5.40
CA ARG A 115 -7.71 10.21 6.73
C ARG A 115 -7.38 8.79 7.21
N ILE A 116 -8.24 7.82 6.93
CA ILE A 116 -8.09 6.44 7.45
C ILE A 116 -6.80 5.77 6.92
N PRO A 117 -6.57 5.64 5.60
CA PRO A 117 -5.32 5.06 5.09
C PRO A 117 -4.11 5.91 5.48
N TYR A 118 -4.24 7.24 5.52
CA TYR A 118 -3.15 8.12 5.98
C TYR A 118 -2.66 7.77 7.39
N ILE A 119 -3.57 7.58 8.36
CA ILE A 119 -3.20 7.25 9.75
C ILE A 119 -2.52 5.88 9.81
N GLY A 120 -3.07 4.86 9.14
CA GLY A 120 -2.48 3.53 9.16
C GLY A 120 -1.08 3.49 8.52
N ILE A 121 -0.88 4.23 7.43
CA ILE A 121 0.43 4.35 6.79
C ILE A 121 1.41 5.15 7.64
N LEU A 122 0.96 6.21 8.32
CA LEU A 122 1.79 6.97 9.25
C LEU A 122 2.32 6.08 10.37
N ILE A 123 1.43 5.31 11.01
CA ILE A 123 1.81 4.35 12.08
C ILE A 123 2.82 3.35 11.53
N SER A 124 2.55 2.74 10.36
CA SER A 124 3.45 1.79 9.72
C SER A 124 4.83 2.40 9.43
N THR A 125 4.85 3.63 8.90
CA THR A 125 6.08 4.35 8.58
C THR A 125 6.90 4.66 9.83
N CYS A 126 6.25 5.06 10.93
CA CYS A 126 6.93 5.24 12.22
C CYS A 126 7.54 3.92 12.72
N CYS A 127 6.81 2.80 12.62
CA CYS A 127 7.37 1.49 12.97
C CYS A 127 8.61 1.16 12.16
N PHE A 128 8.58 1.37 10.84
CA PHE A 128 9.73 1.13 9.97
C PHE A 128 10.90 2.07 10.26
N ALA A 129 10.63 3.35 10.52
CA ALA A 129 11.66 4.33 10.87
C ALA A 129 12.37 3.97 12.19
N ILE A 130 11.61 3.55 13.21
CA ILE A 130 12.20 3.10 14.48
C ILE A 130 12.98 1.79 14.27
N ALA A 131 12.43 0.84 13.50
CA ALA A 131 13.10 -0.42 13.23
C ALA A 131 14.44 -0.24 12.50
N VAL A 132 14.50 0.60 11.46
CA VAL A 132 15.76 0.84 10.74
C VAL A 132 16.80 1.52 11.63
N ILE A 133 16.39 2.44 12.52
CA ILE A 133 17.31 3.04 13.49
C ILE A 133 17.87 1.95 14.42
N LEU A 134 17.01 1.13 15.04
CA LEU A 134 17.45 0.07 15.97
C LEU A 134 18.33 -1.01 15.33
N ILE A 135 18.16 -1.27 14.04
CA ILE A 135 18.97 -2.26 13.31
C ILE A 135 20.38 -1.71 13.02
N ASN A 136 20.51 -0.41 12.78
CA ASN A 136 21.74 0.22 12.29
C ASN A 136 22.49 1.03 13.37
N THR A 137 22.11 0.90 14.64
CA THR A 137 22.80 1.43 15.82
C THR A 137 23.47 0.32 16.60
#